data_AF-A0A914JMY4-F1
#
_entry.id   AF-A0A914JMY4-F1
#
_cell.length_a   1.000
_cell.length_b   1.000
_cell.length_c   1.000
_cell.angle_alpha   90.00
_cell.angle_beta   90.00
_cell.angle_gamma   90.00
#
_symmetry.space_group_name_H-M   'P 1'
#
loop_
_entity.id
_entity.type
_entity.pdbx_description
1 polymer ?
#
loop_
_entity_poly.entity_id
_entity_poly.type
_entity_poly.pdbx_seq_one_letter_code
_entity_poly.pdbx_strand_id
1 'polypeptide(L)'
;MKCDIDIRKDLYANTVLSGGTTMYPGIADRMQKEITALAPSTMKIKIIAPPERKYSVWIGGSILASLSTFQQMWISKQEYDESGPSIVHRKCF
;
A
#
# COMPACT_ATOMS: atom_id res chain seq x y z
N MET A 1 -12.59 -9.93 -10.07
CA MET A 1 -11.86 -9.13 -9.06
C MET A 1 -12.08 -9.74 -7.69
N LYS A 2 -11.04 -9.79 -6.84
CA LYS A 2 -11.10 -10.44 -5.52
C LYS A 2 -11.69 -9.56 -4.40
N CYS A 3 -12.00 -8.29 -4.68
CA CYS A 3 -12.60 -7.35 -3.73
C CYS A 3 -14.10 -7.13 -3.97
N ASP A 4 -14.81 -6.76 -2.91
CA ASP A 4 -16.23 -6.45 -2.91
C ASP A 4 -16.57 -5.27 -3.81
N ILE A 5 -17.79 -5.26 -4.35
CA ILE A 5 -18.21 -4.28 -5.35
C ILE A 5 -18.21 -2.84 -4.80
N ASP A 6 -18.59 -2.68 -3.53
CA ASP A 6 -18.80 -1.39 -2.89
C ASP A 6 -17.50 -0.59 -2.72
N ILE A 7 -16.35 -1.26 -2.63
CA ILE A 7 -15.04 -0.60 -2.47
C ILE A 7 -14.30 -0.38 -3.78
N ARG A 8 -14.74 -0.99 -4.89
CA ARG A 8 -14.01 -0.93 -6.18
C ARG A 8 -13.86 0.48 -6.70
N LYS A 9 -14.91 1.30 -6.56
CA LYS A 9 -14.89 2.69 -7.01
C LYS A 9 -13.75 3.46 -6.36
N ASP A 10 -13.59 3.30 -5.05
CA ASP A 10 -12.56 4.00 -4.29
C ASP A 10 -11.16 3.47 -4.60
N LEU A 11 -11.01 2.16 -4.78
CA LEU A 11 -9.74 1.55 -5.18
C LEU A 11 -9.27 2.06 -6.55
N TYR A 12 -10.17 2.16 -7.53
CA TYR A 12 -9.86 2.70 -8.86
C TYR A 12 -9.50 4.19 -8.85
N ALA A 13 -10.16 4.97 -7.99
CA ALA A 13 -9.90 6.38 -7.84
C ALA A 13 -8.62 6.70 -7.04
N ASN A 14 -7.98 5.70 -6.42
CA ASN A 14 -6.84 5.88 -5.52
C ASN A 14 -5.72 4.87 -5.78
N THR A 15 -5.39 4.60 -7.04
CA THR A 15 -4.26 3.71 -7.37
C THR A 15 -2.94 4.45 -7.23
N VAL A 16 -2.13 4.08 -6.24
CA VAL A 16 -0.83 4.73 -5.93
C VAL A 16 0.33 3.89 -6.45
N LEU A 17 1.24 4.51 -7.21
CA LEU A 17 2.50 3.88 -7.65
C LEU A 17 3.60 4.07 -6.61
N SER A 18 4.32 3.00 -6.30
CA SER A 18 5.49 3.01 -5.41
C SER A 18 6.58 2.07 -5.91
N GLY A 19 7.83 2.37 -5.57
CA GLY A 19 9.01 1.56 -5.89
C GLY A 19 9.74 2.00 -7.16
N GLY A 20 11.02 1.61 -7.26
CA GLY A 20 11.94 2.11 -8.29
C GLY A 20 11.51 1.80 -9.73
N THR A 21 10.94 0.62 -9.99
CA THR A 21 10.46 0.21 -11.32
C THR A 21 9.28 1.07 -11.81
N THR A 22 8.56 1.74 -10.90
CA THR A 22 7.50 2.69 -11.28
C THR A 22 8.05 4.08 -11.67
N MET A 23 9.37 4.23 -11.72
CA MET A 23 10.04 5.48 -12.12
C MET A 23 10.27 5.58 -13.63
N TYR A 24 10.01 4.52 -14.41
CA TYR A 24 10.16 4.60 -15.87
C TYR A 24 9.28 5.73 -16.45
N PRO A 25 9.83 6.56 -17.36
CA PRO A 25 9.06 7.62 -18.01
C PRO A 25 7.79 7.07 -18.69
N GLY A 26 6.67 7.75 -18.51
CA GLY A 26 5.38 7.38 -19.10
C GLY A 26 4.66 6.18 -18.47
N ILE A 27 5.21 5.56 -17.42
CA ILE A 27 4.55 4.40 -16.80
C ILE A 27 3.20 4.76 -16.17
N ALA A 28 3.07 5.94 -15.57
CA ALA A 28 1.81 6.40 -14.99
C ALA A 28 0.72 6.55 -16.06
N ASP A 29 1.08 7.17 -17.20
CA ASP A 29 0.16 7.35 -18.34
C ASP A 29 -0.22 6.01 -18.96
N ARG A 30 0.75 5.09 -19.10
CA ARG A 30 0.47 3.74 -19.60
C ARG A 30 -0.48 2.99 -18.68
N MET A 31 -0.25 3.02 -17.36
CA MET A 31 -1.13 2.37 -16.38
C MET A 31 -2.52 2.98 -16.39
N GLN A 32 -2.64 4.30 -16.50
CA GLN A 32 -3.92 5.00 -16.62
C GLN A 32 -4.69 4.50 -17.85
N LYS A 33 -4.03 4.42 -19.01
CA LYS A 33 -4.63 3.93 -20.26
C LYS A 33 -5.10 2.48 -20.16
N GLU A 34 -4.24 1.58 -19.69
CA GLU A 34 -4.55 0.15 -19.64
C GLU A 34 -5.66 -0.16 -18.63
N ILE A 35 -5.63 0.48 -17.45
CA ILE A 35 -6.66 0.27 -16.43
C ILE A 35 -8.00 0.84 -16.91
N THR A 36 -8.01 2.02 -17.55
CA THR A 36 -9.24 2.56 -18.15
C THR A 36 -9.83 1.66 -19.23
N ALA A 37 -9.00 0.95 -20.01
CA ALA A 37 -9.49 0.02 -21.03
C ALA A 37 -10.13 -1.26 -20.44
N LEU A 38 -9.68 -1.69 -19.25
CA LEU A 38 -10.13 -2.91 -18.59
C LEU A 38 -11.26 -2.68 -17.57
N ALA A 39 -11.32 -1.50 -16.97
CA ALA A 39 -12.31 -1.18 -15.96
C ALA A 39 -13.69 -0.87 -16.59
N PRO A 40 -14.79 -1.07 -15.85
CA PRO A 40 -16.10 -0.61 -16.29
C PRO A 40 -16.09 0.90 -16.59
N SER A 41 -16.77 1.32 -17.65
CA SER A 41 -16.78 2.72 -18.12
C SER A 41 -17.32 3.73 -17.11
N THR A 42 -18.08 3.27 -16.11
CA THR A 42 -18.59 4.08 -15.00
C THR A 42 -17.54 4.38 -13.93
N MET A 43 -16.38 3.72 -13.98
CA MET A 43 -15.31 3.91 -13.00
C MET A 43 -14.39 5.05 -13.41
N LYS A 44 -14.17 5.98 -12.47
CA LYS A 44 -13.14 7.01 -12.63
C LYS A 44 -11.79 6.43 -12.20
N ILE A 45 -10.88 6.27 -13.16
CA ILE A 45 -9.53 5.77 -12.91
C ILE A 45 -8.61 6.95 -12.61
N LYS A 46 -7.82 6.85 -11.53
CA LYS A 46 -6.80 7.84 -11.19
C LYS A 46 -5.53 7.15 -10.73
N ILE A 47 -4.45 7.38 -11.47
CA ILE A 47 -3.10 6.96 -11.09
C ILE A 47 -2.38 8.09 -10.35
N ILE A 48 -1.87 7.79 -9.16
CA ILE A 48 -1.13 8.72 -8.30
C ILE A 48 0.33 8.26 -8.29
N ALA A 49 1.23 9.09 -8.82
CA ALA A 49 2.65 8.78 -8.91
C ALA A 49 3.49 9.88 -8.24
N PRO A 50 3.71 9.81 -6.90
CA PRO A 50 4.52 10.79 -6.19
C PRO A 50 5.94 10.90 -6.79
N PRO A 51 6.57 12.08 -6.83
CA PRO A 51 7.94 12.22 -7.34
C PRO A 51 8.95 11.37 -6.58
N GLU A 52 8.83 11.32 -5.26
CA GLU A 52 9.66 10.57 -4.31
C GLU A 52 9.23 9.11 -4.12
N ARG A 53 8.38 8.57 -5.00
CA ARG A 53 7.75 7.24 -4.84
C ARG A 53 8.68 6.05 -4.71
N LYS A 54 9.96 6.21 -5.08
CA LYS A 54 11.03 5.25 -4.80
C LYS A 54 11.19 5.00 -3.30
N TYR A 55 10.93 6.01 -2.47
CA TYR A 55 11.12 5.97 -1.02
C TYR A 55 9.80 5.93 -0.23
N SER A 56 8.63 5.93 -0.88
CA SER A 56 7.33 5.98 -0.19
C SER A 56 7.15 4.87 0.86
N VAL A 57 7.64 3.66 0.59
CA VAL A 57 7.58 2.55 1.56
C VAL A 57 8.37 2.90 2.83
N TRP A 58 9.58 3.42 2.68
CA TRP A 58 10.45 3.79 3.80
C TRP A 58 9.89 5.00 4.56
N ILE A 59 9.41 6.02 3.84
CA ILE A 59 8.77 7.21 4.44
C ILE A 59 7.55 6.80 5.26
N GLY A 60 6.69 5.93 4.72
CA GLY A 60 5.53 5.39 5.43
C GLY A 60 5.92 4.65 6.70
N GLY A 61 6.97 3.82 6.65
CA GLY A 61 7.51 3.13 7.82
C GLY A 61 8.06 4.10 8.89
N SER A 62 8.78 5.15 8.47
CA SER A 62 9.30 6.18 9.38
C SER A 62 8.18 6.96 10.07
N ILE A 63 7.12 7.33 9.33
CA ILE A 63 5.94 8.00 9.89
C ILE A 63 5.24 7.06 10.87
N LEU A 64 4.96 5.82 10.46
CA LEU A 64 4.26 4.82 11.27
C LEU A 64 5.00 4.56 12.59
N ALA A 65 6.33 4.36 12.54
CA ALA A 65 7.15 4.13 13.73
C ALA A 65 7.21 5.34 14.68
N SER A 66 6.91 6.53 14.19
CA SER A 66 6.89 7.77 14.99
C SER A 66 5.54 8.00 15.68
N LEU A 67 4.50 7.23 15.36
CA LEU A 67 3.19 7.35 16.01
C LEU A 67 3.23 6.73 17.41
N SER A 68 2.63 7.39 18.40
CA SER A 68 2.52 6.85 19.77
C SER A 68 1.74 5.52 19.80
N THR A 69 0.77 5.36 18.90
CA THR A 69 -0.01 4.12 18.73
C THR A 69 0.83 2.94 18.24
N PHE A 70 2.00 3.18 17.63
CA PHE A 70 2.88 2.11 17.14
C PHE A 70 3.43 1.24 18.26
N GLN A 71 3.58 1.79 19.47
CA GLN A 71 4.04 1.04 20.65
C GLN A 71 3.09 -0.11 21.02
N GLN A 72 1.81 -0.03 20.64
CA GLN A 72 0.84 -1.11 20.89
C GLN A 72 0.92 -2.21 19.83
N MET A 73 1.55 -1.94 18.69
CA MET A 73 1.59 -2.85 17.53
C MET A 73 2.89 -3.65 17.46
N TRP A 74 4.00 -3.16 18.00
CA TRP A 74 5.26 -3.91 17.99
C TRP A 74 5.22 -5.14 18.91
N ILE A 75 6.21 -6.01 18.75
CA ILE A 75 6.41 -7.19 19.58
C ILE A 75 7.57 -6.88 20.51
N SER A 76 7.32 -6.89 21.82
CA SER A 76 8.39 -6.74 22.80
C SER A 76 9.25 -7.99 22.87
N LYS A 77 10.48 -7.86 23.39
CA LYS A 77 11.36 -9.00 23.62
C LYS A 77 10.70 -10.05 24.53
N GLN A 78 10.05 -9.60 25.61
CA GLN A 78 9.36 -10.48 26.55
C GLN A 78 8.25 -11.28 25.86
N GLU A 79 7.41 -10.62 25.07
CA GLU A 79 6.34 -11.31 24.34
C GLU A 79 6.88 -12.36 23.36
N TYR A 80 8.02 -12.08 22.72
CA TYR A 80 8.69 -13.04 21.84
C TYR A 80 9.28 -14.23 22.63
N ASP A 81 9.92 -13.98 23.77
CA ASP A 81 10.47 -15.04 24.63
C ASP A 81 9.36 -15.97 25.16
N GLU A 82 8.17 -15.43 25.46
CA GLU A 82 7.01 -16.18 25.98
C GLU A 82 6.26 -16.97 24.90
N SER A 83 6.00 -16.34 23.74
CA SER A 83 5.15 -16.91 22.69
C SER A 83 5.93 -17.52 21.52
N GLY A 84 7.26 -17.38 21.53
CA GLY A 84 8.13 -17.81 20.45
C GLY A 84 7.87 -17.12 19.11
N PRO A 85 8.43 -17.64 18.01
CA PRO A 85 8.32 -17.04 16.68
C PRO A 85 6.88 -16.86 16.17
N SER A 86 5.93 -17.69 16.63
CA SER A 86 4.52 -17.63 16.20
C SER A 86 3.83 -16.31 16.48
N ILE A 87 4.31 -15.52 17.45
CA ILE A 87 3.71 -14.23 17.77
C ILE A 87 3.74 -13.24 16.59
N VAL A 88 4.75 -13.35 15.71
CA VAL A 88 4.86 -12.53 14.50
C VAL A 88 3.64 -12.74 13.60
N HIS A 89 3.19 -13.99 13.43
CA HIS A 89 2.01 -14.31 12.63
C HIS A 89 0.70 -13.88 13.29
N ARG A 90 0.67 -13.74 14.62
CA ARG A 90 -0.51 -13.29 15.36
C ARG A 90 -0.67 -11.77 15.38
N LYS A 91 0.44 -11.02 15.41
CA LYS A 91 0.43 -9.56 15.55
C LYS A 91 0.58 -8.81 14.23
N CYS A 92 1.23 -9.40 13.22
CA CYS A 92 1.56 -8.70 11.98
C CYS A 92 0.65 -9.04 10.77
N PHE A 93 -0.23 -10.04 10.89
CA PHE A 93 -1.14 -10.50 9.83
C PHE A 93 -2.51 -10.84 10.42
#